data_AF-A0A1V5MRI4-F1
#
_entry.id   AF-A0A1V5MRI4-F1
#
_cell.length_a   1.000
_cell.length_b   1.000
_cell.length_c   1.000
_cell.angle_alpha   90.00
_cell.angle_beta   90.00
_cell.angle_gamma   90.00
#
_symmetry.space_group_name_H-M   'P 1'
#
loop_
_entity.id
_entity.type
_entity.pdbx_description
1 polymer ?
#
loop_
_entity_poly.entity_id
_entity_poly.type
_entity_poly.pdbx_seq_one_letter_code
_entity_poly.pdbx_strand_id
1 'polypeptide(L)'
;MILLEQTLKVYKTQKRCDAVVYDNKGKPLMLLEFKAPEIAVNQKVFDQIARYNIALRLKYLIVSNGLNHFFCIIDPDKKTYAFQDDIPEYPAL
;
A
#
# COMPACT_ATOMS: atom_id res chain seq x y z
N MET A 1 13.25 -7.30 -0.19
CA MET A 1 12.95 -7.81 -1.56
C MET A 1 11.75 -7.05 -2.10
N ILE A 2 11.71 -6.76 -3.40
CA ILE A 2 10.56 -6.08 -4.04
C ILE A 2 10.01 -6.99 -5.13
N LEU A 3 8.71 -7.26 -5.12
CA LEU A 3 8.02 -7.99 -6.18
C LEU A 3 7.10 -7.04 -6.93
N LEU A 4 7.17 -7.05 -8.26
CA LEU A 4 6.36 -6.22 -9.14
C LEU A 4 5.18 -7.04 -9.69
N GLU A 5 4.09 -6.35 -9.98
CA GLU A 5 2.94 -6.87 -10.72
C GLU A 5 2.33 -8.15 -10.11
N GLN A 6 2.24 -8.17 -8.78
CA GLN A 6 1.81 -9.35 -8.05
C GLN A 6 0.29 -9.49 -8.02
N THR A 7 -0.18 -10.72 -8.27
CA THR A 7 -1.59 -11.06 -8.10
C THR A 7 -1.82 -11.60 -6.70
N LEU A 8 -2.58 -10.86 -5.91
CA LEU A 8 -2.94 -11.23 -4.55
C LEU A 8 -4.39 -11.71 -4.51
N LYS A 9 -4.62 -12.80 -3.77
CA LYS A 9 -5.96 -13.31 -3.52
C LYS A 9 -6.55 -12.56 -2.33
N VAL A 10 -7.43 -11.61 -2.62
CA VAL A 10 -8.12 -10.79 -1.62
C VAL A 10 -9.57 -11.24 -1.56
N TYR A 11 -9.97 -11.83 -0.42
CA TYR A 11 -11.27 -12.48 -0.27
C TYR A 11 -11.52 -13.54 -1.37
N LYS A 12 -12.58 -13.37 -2.18
CA LYS A 12 -12.94 -14.24 -3.31
C LYS A 12 -12.46 -13.69 -4.66
N THR A 13 -11.73 -12.59 -4.68
CA THR A 13 -11.29 -11.91 -5.89
C THR A 13 -9.77 -11.91 -6.02
N GLN A 14 -9.27 -12.03 -7.24
CA GLN A 14 -7.87 -11.77 -7.54
C GLN A 14 -7.70 -10.28 -7.84
N LYS A 15 -6.73 -9.66 -7.19
CA LYS A 15 -6.36 -8.26 -7.41
C LYS A 15 -4.88 -8.20 -7.73
N ARG A 16 -4.56 -7.47 -8.79
CA ARG A 16 -3.18 -7.16 -9.17
C ARG A 16 -2.77 -5.90 -8.42
N CYS A 17 -1.59 -5.94 -7.82
CA CYS A 17 -0.96 -4.82 -7.15
C CYS A 17 0.35 -4.51 -7.88
N ASP A 18 0.70 -3.24 -7.96
CA ASP A 18 1.84 -2.80 -8.77
C ASP A 18 3.16 -3.23 -8.13
N ALA A 19 3.32 -3.09 -6.81
CA ALA A 19 4.44 -3.69 -6.10
C ALA A 19 4.18 -4.03 -4.63
N VAL A 20 4.93 -5.01 -4.11
CA VAL A 20 4.97 -5.38 -2.70
C VAL A 20 6.43 -5.44 -2.23
N VAL A 21 6.73 -4.78 -1.11
CA VAL A 21 8.04 -4.84 -0.45
C VAL A 21 7.98 -5.84 0.69
N TYR A 22 9.04 -6.63 0.80
CA TYR A 22 9.23 -7.63 1.83
C TYR A 22 10.41 -7.25 2.72
N ASP A 23 10.26 -7.48 4.01
CA ASP A 23 11.31 -7.33 5.01
C ASP A 23 12.45 -8.35 4.81
N ASN A 24 13.51 -8.21 5.61
CA ASN A 24 14.66 -9.14 5.59
C ASN A 24 14.31 -10.57 6.01
N LYS A 25 13.12 -10.81 6.56
CA LYS A 25 12.61 -12.14 6.95
C LYS A 25 11.67 -12.72 5.89
N GLY A 26 11.50 -12.05 4.74
CA GLY A 26 10.63 -12.48 3.66
C GLY A 26 9.14 -12.31 3.96
N LYS A 27 8.77 -11.49 4.94
CA LYS A 27 7.37 -11.14 5.21
C LYS A 27 6.98 -9.89 4.44
N PRO A 28 5.78 -9.85 3.83
CA PRO A 28 5.33 -8.66 3.12
C PRO A 28 5.11 -7.54 4.14
N LEU A 29 5.65 -6.37 3.84
CA LEU A 29 5.80 -5.24 4.75
C LEU A 29 5.01 -4.02 4.26
N MET A 30 5.09 -3.75 2.96
CA MET A 30 4.54 -2.55 2.34
C MET A 30 3.92 -2.86 0.98
N LEU A 31 2.82 -2.19 0.69
CA LEU A 31 2.13 -2.19 -0.58
C LEU A 31 2.37 -0.87 -1.31
N LEU A 32 2.64 -0.94 -2.61
CA LEU A 32 2.76 0.23 -3.46
C LEU A 32 1.72 0.13 -4.60
N GLU A 33 0.98 1.22 -4.77
CA GLU A 33 0.03 1.42 -5.87
C GLU A 33 0.33 2.69 -6.62
N PHE A 34 0.38 2.56 -7.93
CA PHE A 34 0.57 3.63 -8.87
C PHE A 34 -0.71 3.83 -9.70
N LYS A 35 -0.96 5.09 -10.02
CA LYS A 35 -2.05 5.51 -10.91
C LYS A 35 -1.49 6.40 -12.00
N ALA A 36 -2.23 6.52 -13.08
CA ALA A 36 -1.88 7.44 -14.14
C ALA A 36 -1.88 8.90 -13.60
N PRO A 37 -1.00 9.79 -14.09
CA PRO A 37 -0.85 11.16 -13.58
C PRO A 37 -2.14 11.98 -13.53
N GLU A 38 -3.02 11.76 -14.50
CA GLU A 38 -4.33 12.41 -14.61
C GLU A 38 -5.34 11.97 -13.55
N ILE A 39 -5.09 10.85 -12.87
CA ILE A 39 -5.97 10.36 -11.81
C ILE A 39 -5.58 11.03 -10.49
N ALA A 40 -6.44 11.93 -10.02
CA ALA A 40 -6.29 12.52 -8.69
C ALA A 40 -6.44 11.44 -7.60
N VAL A 41 -5.39 11.26 -6.79
CA VAL A 41 -5.42 10.38 -5.61
C VAL A 41 -6.22 11.07 -4.50
N ASN A 42 -7.53 11.04 -4.64
CA ASN A 42 -8.45 11.55 -3.64
C ASN A 42 -8.79 10.46 -2.60
N GLN A 43 -9.50 10.88 -1.55
CA GLN A 43 -9.93 10.02 -0.46
C GLN A 43 -10.66 8.74 -0.93
N LYS A 44 -11.48 8.80 -2.00
CA LYS A 44 -12.20 7.62 -2.51
C LYS A 44 -11.26 6.59 -3.13
N VAL A 45 -10.29 7.05 -3.94
CA VAL A 45 -9.25 6.19 -4.53
C VAL A 45 -8.42 5.55 -3.42
N PHE A 46 -8.06 6.35 -2.42
CA PHE A 46 -7.29 5.89 -1.28
C PHE A 46 -8.06 4.86 -0.45
N ASP A 47 -9.32 5.13 -0.10
CA ASP A 47 -10.18 4.22 0.66
C ASP A 47 -10.37 2.88 -0.05
N GLN A 48 -10.49 2.89 -1.38
CA GLN A 48 -10.56 1.68 -2.18
C GLN A 48 -9.29 0.84 -2.01
N ILE A 49 -8.12 1.49 -2.00
CA ILE A 49 -6.83 0.84 -1.87
C ILE A 49 -6.59 0.33 -0.44
N ALA A 50 -6.77 1.20 0.56
CA ALA A 50 -6.61 0.87 1.97
C ALA A 50 -7.52 -0.30 2.39
N ARG A 51 -8.74 -0.39 1.85
CA ARG A 51 -9.68 -1.47 2.16
C ARG A 51 -9.15 -2.86 1.81
N TYR A 52 -8.48 -3.01 0.67
CA TYR A 52 -7.92 -4.33 0.34
C TYR A 52 -6.60 -4.57 1.09
N ASN A 53 -5.84 -3.52 1.41
CA ASN A 53 -4.66 -3.65 2.25
C ASN A 53 -5.00 -4.21 3.65
N ILE A 54 -6.17 -3.87 4.21
CA ILE A 54 -6.67 -4.48 5.47
C ILE A 54 -6.74 -6.01 5.36
N ALA A 55 -7.15 -6.55 4.19
CA ALA A 55 -7.20 -8.00 3.98
C ALA A 55 -5.80 -8.62 3.85
N LEU A 56 -4.82 -7.86 3.35
CA LEU A 56 -3.41 -8.26 3.25
C LEU A 56 -2.65 -8.07 4.58
N ARG A 57 -3.20 -7.27 5.50
CA ARG A 57 -2.63 -6.90 6.80
C ARG A 57 -1.20 -6.33 6.71
N LEU A 58 -0.89 -5.58 5.64
CA LEU A 58 0.41 -4.93 5.51
C LEU A 58 0.43 -3.63 6.30
N LYS A 59 1.54 -3.38 6.98
CA LYS A 59 1.69 -2.25 7.91
C LYS A 59 1.74 -0.92 7.18
N TYR A 60 2.30 -0.90 5.98
CA TYR A 60 2.57 0.31 5.22
C TYR A 60 1.89 0.29 3.85
N LEU A 61 1.40 1.44 3.43
CA LEU A 61 0.80 1.66 2.12
C LEU A 61 1.35 2.94 1.50
N ILE A 62 1.78 2.84 0.23
CA ILE A 62 2.12 3.98 -0.60
C ILE A 62 1.16 4.02 -1.79
N VAL A 63 0.56 5.19 -2.03
CA VAL A 63 -0.21 5.46 -3.24
C VAL A 63 0.36 6.68 -3.94
N SER A 64 0.57 6.58 -5.24
CA SER A 64 1.18 7.64 -6.03
C SER A 64 0.55 7.75 -7.42
N ASN A 65 0.45 8.96 -7.95
CA ASN A 65 0.17 9.19 -9.36
C ASN A 65 1.36 9.86 -10.08
N GLY A 66 2.56 9.81 -9.50
CA GLY A 66 3.75 10.48 -10.04
C GLY A 66 3.83 11.98 -9.77
N LEU A 67 2.72 12.64 -9.43
CA LEU A 67 2.68 14.07 -9.08
C LEU A 67 2.47 14.27 -7.57
N ASN A 68 1.63 13.45 -6.96
CA ASN A 68 1.37 13.41 -5.54
C ASN A 68 1.66 12.00 -5.01
N HIS A 69 2.25 11.96 -3.82
CA HIS A 69 2.64 10.73 -3.13
C HIS A 69 2.06 10.74 -1.73
N PHE A 70 1.48 9.60 -1.33
CA PHE A 70 0.87 9.44 -0.03
C PHE A 70 1.43 8.21 0.63
N PHE A 71 2.01 8.40 1.81
CA PHE A 71 2.48 7.32 2.66
C PHE A 71 1.58 7.19 3.88
N CYS A 72 1.21 5.96 4.24
CA CYS A 72 0.32 5.67 5.35
C CYS A 72 0.76 4.48 6.16
N ILE A 73 0.51 4.58 7.47
CA ILE A 73 0.57 3.46 8.40
C ILE A 73 -0.84 2.95 8.61
N ILE A 74 -1.03 1.65 8.45
CA ILE A 74 -2.31 0.97 8.54
C ILE A 74 -2.39 0.27 9.89
N ASP A 75 -3.49 0.49 10.61
CA ASP A 75 -3.89 -0.30 11.77
C ASP A 75 -4.97 -1.28 11.30
N PRO A 76 -4.61 -2.53 10.95
CA PRO A 76 -5.56 -3.50 10.42
C PRO A 76 -6.61 -3.93 11.45
N ASP A 77 -6.31 -3.83 12.75
CA ASP A 77 -7.23 -4.24 13.81
C ASP A 77 -8.31 -3.17 14.03
N LYS A 78 -7.94 -1.89 14.01
CA LYS A 78 -8.90 -0.77 14.07
C LYS A 78 -9.50 -0.40 12.71
N LYS A 79 -8.99 -0.97 11.62
CA LYS A 79 -9.37 -0.61 10.22
C LYS A 79 -9.20 0.88 9.94
N THR A 80 -8.19 1.48 10.55
CA THR A 80 -7.84 2.90 10.39
C THR A 80 -6.49 3.01 9.72
N TYR A 81 -6.18 4.20 9.24
CA TYR A 81 -4.85 4.54 8.77
C TYR A 81 -4.52 5.98 9.11
N ALA A 82 -3.21 6.26 9.18
CA ALA A 82 -2.68 7.59 9.40
C ALA A 82 -1.73 7.96 8.28
N PHE A 83 -1.97 9.11 7.64
CA PHE A 83 -1.01 9.72 6.75
C PHE A 83 0.26 10.11 7.53
N GLN A 84 1.39 9.97 6.87
CA GLN A 84 2.69 10.38 7.37
C GLN A 84 3.31 11.33 6.35
N ASP A 85 4.07 12.30 6.84
CA ASP A 85 4.70 13.32 5.99
C ASP A 85 5.84 12.74 5.14
N ASP A 86 6.51 11.70 5.63
CA ASP A 86 7.64 11.08 4.93
C ASP A 86 7.74 9.57 5.18
N ILE A 87 8.42 8.87 4.27
CA ILE A 87 8.74 7.46 4.37
C ILE A 87 10.02 7.33 5.22
N PRO A 88 9.99 6.62 6.35
CA PRO A 88 11.17 6.49 7.19
C PRO A 88 12.26 5.66 6.48
N GLU A 89 13.50 5.83 6.91
CA GLU A 89 14.61 5.02 6.42
C GLU A 89 14.35 3.52 6.65
N TYR A 90 14.90 2.67 5.78
CA TYR A 90 14.68 1.23 5.84
C TYR A 90 14.95 0.59 7.22
N PRO A 91 15.99 0.97 8.00
CA PRO A 91 16.20 0.42 9.34
C PRO A 91 15.08 0.74 10.34
N ALA A 92 14.24 1.74 10.07
CA ALA A 92 13.15 2.16 10.92
C ALA A 92 11.77 1.58 10.49
N LEU A 93 11.72 0.81 9.39
CA LEU A 93 10.50 0.18 8.88
C LEU A 93 10.17 -1.16 9.55
#